data_AF-A0A8H3ZI21-F1
#
_entry.id   AF-A0A8H3ZI21-F1
#
_cell.length_a   1.000
_cell.length_b   1.000
_cell.length_c   1.000
_cell.angle_alpha   90.00
_cell.angle_beta   90.00
_cell.angle_gamma   90.00
#
_symmetry.space_group_name_H-M   'P 1'
#
loop_
_entity.id
_entity.type
_entity.pdbx_description
1 polymer ?
#
loop_
_entity_poly.entity_id
_entity_poly.type
_entity_poly.pdbx_seq_one_letter_code
_entity_poly.pdbx_strand_id
1 'polypeptide(L)'
;MKSVSFHRDVAQGLAQFYTKLATTPYLTPDDIQNPPPEGWTDSELDVDGLRTTLGRSDTAVDLLRHLPYLRPVDAGPHTGQWLIFPKTKAMRYLRDRSSLLEEHLDGLFELVHLPPDMISLTYPAGEYTLYGPQWWLVDCKSGRIVKYAGPPRGEALGEEFETEWKKAPSYSPGDFFAEVTAMLGKDYYPIPGLDGIEPDFSTPDRREIASSIYQTYMLAGWQHGRGPGPVFDREKCRKDLASFLKDRQTRESRKGKAEASRHKSRPPPRERRDPATYPTGYDRDAIVTGLTKYYERLAQMAFFPSSLIQYPPGERWGDDTFLLADKTRLLGFNERVIDLLRHLPYLDVDETHEDNRWPVIGRSEPQRYLEDNPELNENLTADKATPERLCAHGLFPFAKKMPDGLIPIAGGGGEGSDSGEWWIIDTNAGTVIVYDAGNKQVQDAPSDQPWLWTPPRPAGPLFDALVDSLYSLDLVPLPRPDTEDAEYYPEIWGTMREGEEEEDELADPGIEDARDIYREHGWPNLAGFRRQECYDALVEFRTKLVEEDEEEDYGPA
;
A
#
# COMPACT_ATOMS: atom_id res chain seq x y z
N MET A 1 -12.22 35.53 28.51
CA MET A 1 -13.43 34.70 28.72
C MET A 1 -13.69 33.68 27.61
N LYS A 2 -13.27 33.88 26.34
CA LYS A 2 -13.44 32.87 25.28
C LYS A 2 -12.49 31.66 25.39
N SER A 3 -11.24 31.83 25.87
CA SER A 3 -10.26 30.73 25.89
C SER A 3 -10.58 29.62 26.92
N VAL A 4 -11.13 29.97 28.09
CA VAL A 4 -11.50 28.98 29.13
C VAL A 4 -12.66 28.07 28.71
N SER A 5 -13.49 28.50 27.74
CA SER A 5 -14.64 27.72 27.28
C SER A 5 -14.20 26.50 26.48
N PHE A 6 -13.30 26.68 25.50
CA PHE A 6 -12.94 25.56 24.61
C PHE A 6 -12.03 24.54 25.29
N HIS A 7 -11.20 24.93 26.28
CA HIS A 7 -10.40 23.97 27.05
C HIS A 7 -11.30 22.92 27.71
N ARG A 8 -12.39 23.40 28.32
CA ARG A 8 -13.40 22.55 28.92
C ARG A 8 -14.08 21.67 27.87
N ASP A 9 -14.44 22.22 26.71
CA ASP A 9 -15.15 21.48 25.67
C ASP A 9 -14.29 20.35 25.08
N VAL A 10 -12.99 20.60 24.84
CA VAL A 10 -12.04 19.57 24.38
C VAL A 10 -11.83 18.50 25.45
N ALA A 11 -11.54 18.90 26.69
CA ALA A 11 -11.33 17.97 27.80
C ALA A 11 -12.56 17.11 28.07
N GLN A 12 -13.75 17.71 28.09
CA GLN A 12 -15.01 17.02 28.33
C GLN A 12 -15.34 16.07 27.17
N GLY A 13 -15.17 16.51 25.92
CA GLY A 13 -15.42 15.67 24.75
C GLY A 13 -14.49 14.45 24.71
N LEU A 14 -13.20 14.65 24.99
CA LEU A 14 -12.23 13.55 25.07
C LEU A 14 -12.54 12.58 26.22
N ALA A 15 -12.91 13.11 27.40
CA ALA A 15 -13.31 12.28 28.54
C ALA A 15 -14.54 11.42 28.23
N GLN A 16 -15.54 12.00 27.56
CA GLN A 16 -16.74 11.28 27.13
C GLN A 16 -16.41 10.20 26.10
N PHE A 17 -15.54 10.51 25.13
CA PHE A 17 -15.08 9.55 24.14
C PHE A 17 -14.35 8.37 24.80
N TYR A 18 -13.37 8.61 25.68
CA TYR A 18 -12.70 7.55 26.43
C TYR A 18 -13.65 6.75 27.31
N THR A 19 -14.61 7.41 27.96
CA THR A 19 -15.64 6.73 28.77
C THR A 19 -16.48 5.79 27.91
N LYS A 20 -16.86 6.22 26.70
CA LYS A 20 -17.59 5.37 25.75
C LYS A 20 -16.72 4.20 25.29
N LEU A 21 -15.46 4.46 24.94
CA LEU A 21 -14.51 3.42 24.54
C LEU A 21 -14.33 2.38 25.67
N ALA A 22 -14.31 2.81 26.93
CA ALA A 22 -14.25 1.95 28.11
C ALA A 22 -15.51 1.08 28.34
N THR A 23 -16.58 1.27 27.58
CA THR A 23 -17.74 0.37 27.58
C THR A 23 -17.57 -0.84 26.65
N THR A 24 -16.55 -0.84 25.80
CA THR A 24 -16.22 -1.92 24.86
C THR A 24 -15.36 -2.98 25.58
N PRO A 25 -15.17 -4.20 25.03
CA PRO A 25 -14.28 -5.21 25.60
C PRO A 25 -12.78 -4.83 25.59
N TYR A 26 -12.44 -3.63 25.10
CA TYR A 26 -11.08 -3.14 24.87
C TYR A 26 -10.45 -2.45 26.08
N LEU A 27 -11.07 -1.36 26.57
CA LEU A 27 -10.58 -0.48 27.64
C LEU A 27 -11.50 -0.54 28.87
N THR A 28 -10.98 -0.35 30.07
CA THR A 28 -11.79 -0.26 31.31
C THR A 28 -11.82 1.18 31.84
N PRO A 29 -12.80 1.54 32.68
CA PRO A 29 -12.79 2.85 33.34
C PRO A 29 -11.54 3.10 34.17
N ASP A 30 -10.93 2.05 34.72
CA ASP A 30 -9.70 2.13 35.52
C ASP A 30 -8.45 2.44 34.68
N ASP A 31 -8.53 2.36 33.36
CA ASP A 31 -7.46 2.77 32.46
C ASP A 31 -7.48 4.29 32.19
N ILE A 32 -8.59 4.98 32.52
CA ILE A 32 -8.74 6.41 32.33
C ILE A 32 -8.20 7.15 33.55
N GLN A 33 -7.27 8.06 33.31
CA GLN A 33 -6.67 8.94 34.32
C GLN A 33 -7.18 10.36 34.13
N ASN A 34 -8.11 10.77 35.00
CA ASN A 34 -8.69 12.11 34.98
C ASN A 34 -7.78 13.13 35.69
N PRO A 35 -7.72 14.38 35.20
CA PRO A 35 -6.96 15.44 35.86
C PRO A 35 -7.59 15.82 37.22
N PRO A 36 -6.78 16.31 38.18
CA PRO A 36 -7.28 17.02 39.35
C PRO A 36 -8.14 18.23 38.95
N PRO A 37 -9.01 18.76 39.85
CA PRO A 37 -9.83 19.94 39.56
C PRO A 37 -9.03 21.17 39.10
N GLU A 38 -7.83 21.35 39.65
CA GLU A 38 -6.86 22.39 39.31
C GLU A 38 -5.98 22.05 38.08
N GLY A 39 -6.11 20.85 37.52
CA GLY A 39 -5.28 20.34 36.43
C GLY A 39 -3.99 19.67 36.90
N TRP A 40 -3.29 19.02 35.97
CA TRP A 40 -1.98 18.39 36.22
C TRP A 40 -0.93 19.43 36.62
N THR A 41 -0.10 19.10 37.61
CA THR A 41 1.00 19.95 38.08
C THR A 41 2.20 19.93 37.12
N ASP A 42 3.12 20.89 37.23
CA ASP A 42 4.38 20.94 36.44
C ASP A 42 5.31 19.76 36.75
N SER A 43 5.10 19.10 37.90
CA SER A 43 5.81 17.86 38.24
C SER A 43 5.23 16.64 37.55
N GLU A 44 3.95 16.65 37.17
CA GLU A 44 3.25 15.54 36.54
C GLU A 44 3.24 15.67 35.01
N LEU A 45 3.03 16.88 34.49
CA LEU A 45 3.09 17.21 33.07
C LEU A 45 4.52 17.61 32.68
N ASP A 46 5.02 17.17 31.53
CA ASP A 46 6.38 17.55 31.10
C ASP A 46 6.45 18.96 30.51
N VAL A 47 6.17 19.97 31.33
CA VAL A 47 6.09 21.38 30.91
C VAL A 47 7.40 21.86 30.28
N ASP A 48 8.54 21.41 30.80
CA ASP A 48 9.86 21.77 30.28
C ASP A 48 10.08 21.18 28.88
N GLY A 49 9.80 19.89 28.67
CA GLY A 49 9.88 19.27 27.33
C GLY A 49 8.88 19.90 26.35
N LEU A 50 7.65 20.18 26.79
CA LEU A 50 6.64 20.84 25.96
C LEU A 50 7.10 22.23 25.48
N ARG A 51 7.71 23.03 26.34
CA ARG A 51 8.17 24.38 25.99
C ARG A 51 9.49 24.38 25.23
N THR A 52 10.45 23.57 25.66
CA THR A 52 11.83 23.61 25.14
C THR A 52 12.03 22.72 23.93
N THR A 53 11.43 21.53 23.92
CA THR A 53 11.57 20.56 22.82
C THR A 53 10.51 20.77 21.75
N LEU A 54 9.25 20.98 22.14
CA LEU A 54 8.13 21.14 21.19
C LEU A 54 7.70 22.59 20.94
N GLY A 55 8.31 23.56 21.62
CA GLY A 55 8.00 24.98 21.42
C GLY A 55 6.57 25.39 21.76
N ARG A 56 5.86 24.66 22.64
CA ARG A 56 4.44 24.90 22.94
C ARG A 56 4.18 26.18 23.73
N SER A 57 3.08 26.85 23.41
CA SER A 57 2.64 28.07 24.08
C SER A 57 2.02 27.78 25.45
N ASP A 58 1.90 28.82 26.28
CA ASP A 58 1.25 28.71 27.59
C ASP A 58 -0.22 28.26 27.48
N THR A 59 -0.91 28.66 26.40
CA THR A 59 -2.30 28.23 26.13
C THR A 59 -2.36 26.73 25.86
N ALA A 60 -1.43 26.20 25.04
CA ALA A 60 -1.34 24.79 24.75
C ALA A 60 -1.01 23.97 26.01
N VAL A 61 -0.05 24.44 26.81
CA VAL A 61 0.31 23.80 28.08
C VAL A 61 -0.88 23.82 29.06
N ASP A 62 -1.61 24.92 29.17
CA ASP A 62 -2.80 25.04 30.01
C ASP A 62 -3.90 24.04 29.60
N LEU A 63 -4.16 23.88 28.30
CA LEU A 63 -5.08 22.86 27.80
C LEU A 63 -4.64 21.44 28.23
N LEU A 64 -3.36 21.09 28.03
CA LEU A 64 -2.81 19.78 28.35
C LEU A 64 -2.92 19.41 29.84
N ARG A 65 -2.95 20.38 30.75
CA ARG A 65 -3.19 20.16 32.19
C ARG A 65 -4.60 19.67 32.49
N HIS A 66 -5.55 19.95 31.62
CA HIS A 66 -6.95 19.64 31.85
C HIS A 66 -7.46 18.46 31.01
N LEU A 67 -6.60 17.81 30.23
CA LEU A 67 -6.99 16.62 29.47
C LEU A 67 -6.98 15.36 30.34
N PRO A 68 -7.93 14.43 30.13
CA PRO A 68 -7.79 13.05 30.59
C PRO A 68 -6.74 12.33 29.77
N TYR A 69 -5.99 11.43 30.40
CA TYR A 69 -5.01 10.56 29.74
C TYR A 69 -5.36 9.10 29.98
N LEU A 70 -4.93 8.22 29.07
CA LEU A 70 -5.01 6.78 29.30
C LEU A 70 -3.73 6.32 30.02
N ARG A 71 -3.87 5.37 30.95
CA ARG A 71 -2.74 4.68 31.58
C ARG A 71 -2.12 3.74 30.55
N PRO A 72 -0.79 3.79 30.32
CA PRO A 72 -0.12 2.86 29.43
C PRO A 72 -0.25 1.42 29.93
N VAL A 73 -0.14 0.46 29.01
CA VAL A 73 -0.17 -0.96 29.37
C VAL A 73 1.21 -1.37 29.90
N ASP A 74 1.26 -1.76 31.18
CA ASP A 74 2.52 -2.00 31.91
C ASP A 74 3.24 -3.30 31.54
N ALA A 75 2.50 -4.35 31.16
CA ALA A 75 3.05 -5.65 30.83
C ALA A 75 2.12 -6.45 29.91
N GLY A 76 2.70 -7.27 29.03
CA GLY A 76 1.99 -8.08 28.04
C GLY A 76 2.61 -7.89 26.65
N PRO A 77 2.07 -8.55 25.61
CA PRO A 77 2.53 -8.36 24.24
C PRO A 77 2.32 -6.93 23.70
N HIS A 78 1.59 -6.07 24.42
CA HIS A 78 1.10 -4.75 23.97
C HIS A 78 1.57 -3.62 24.87
N THR A 79 2.86 -3.56 25.20
CA THR A 79 3.41 -2.49 26.04
C THR A 79 3.40 -1.15 25.31
N GLY A 80 2.82 -0.11 25.90
CA GLY A 80 2.80 1.24 25.33
C GLY A 80 1.47 1.96 25.44
N GLN A 81 1.25 2.96 24.58
CA GLN A 81 -0.02 3.71 24.50
C GLN A 81 -1.14 2.91 23.81
N TRP A 82 -2.38 3.16 24.24
CA TRP A 82 -3.57 2.55 23.66
C TRP A 82 -3.88 3.09 22.26
N LEU A 83 -4.33 2.20 21.37
CA LEU A 83 -5.01 2.62 20.15
C LEU A 83 -6.41 3.10 20.51
N ILE A 84 -6.81 4.26 19.98
CA ILE A 84 -8.13 4.84 20.24
C ILE A 84 -8.95 5.04 18.97
N PHE A 85 -8.32 4.79 17.82
CA PHE A 85 -8.91 4.78 16.50
C PHE A 85 -8.04 3.84 15.61
N PRO A 86 -8.52 3.34 14.46
CA PRO A 86 -7.70 2.53 13.54
C PRO A 86 -6.28 3.04 13.36
N LYS A 87 -5.31 2.18 13.67
CA LYS A 87 -3.86 2.48 13.59
C LYS A 87 -3.44 3.77 14.32
N THR A 88 -4.24 4.32 15.23
CA THR A 88 -4.05 5.64 15.82
C THR A 88 -3.94 5.54 17.34
N LYS A 89 -2.77 5.86 17.89
CA LYS A 89 -2.50 5.80 19.34
C LYS A 89 -2.84 7.11 20.03
N ALA A 90 -3.27 7.02 21.29
CA ALA A 90 -3.51 8.18 22.14
C ALA A 90 -2.19 8.86 22.54
N MET A 91 -2.15 10.18 22.49
CA MET A 91 -1.03 10.96 23.03
C MET A 91 -1.14 11.09 24.55
N ARG A 92 -0.02 10.84 25.24
CA ARG A 92 0.15 11.07 26.67
C ARG A 92 1.33 12.02 26.92
N TYR A 93 1.05 13.16 27.54
CA TYR A 93 2.04 14.19 27.86
C TYR A 93 2.51 14.19 29.32
N LEU A 94 1.99 13.28 30.14
CA LEU A 94 2.43 13.12 31.52
C LEU A 94 3.85 12.54 31.54
N ARG A 95 4.71 13.05 32.44
CA ARG A 95 6.11 12.63 32.60
C ARG A 95 6.24 11.14 32.84
N ASP A 96 5.32 10.59 33.62
CA ASP A 96 5.20 9.15 33.80
C ASP A 96 4.74 8.50 32.49
N ARG A 97 5.68 7.80 31.84
CA ARG A 97 5.47 7.05 30.59
C ARG A 97 4.88 7.93 29.47
N SER A 98 5.49 9.11 29.29
CA SER A 98 5.17 10.06 28.23
C SER A 98 5.34 9.42 26.84
N SER A 99 4.43 9.73 25.91
CA SER A 99 4.59 9.38 24.49
C SER A 99 5.84 10.02 23.89
N LEU A 100 6.35 11.11 24.46
CA LEU A 100 7.56 11.79 24.00
C LEU A 100 8.87 11.05 24.36
N LEU A 101 8.79 10.01 25.20
CA LEU A 101 9.94 9.24 25.67
C LEU A 101 10.01 7.82 25.05
N GLU A 102 9.09 7.45 24.17
CA GLU A 102 9.15 6.14 23.49
C GLU A 102 10.36 6.09 22.54
N GLU A 103 11.15 5.00 22.60
CA GLU A 103 12.43 4.85 21.89
C GLU A 103 12.28 4.81 20.34
N HIS A 104 11.06 4.62 19.84
CA HIS A 104 10.72 4.59 18.42
C HIS A 104 9.88 5.84 18.10
N LEU A 105 10.55 6.91 17.68
CA LEU A 105 9.95 8.22 17.40
C LEU A 105 9.26 8.31 16.02
N ASP A 106 9.04 7.17 15.36
CA ASP A 106 8.45 7.10 14.02
C ASP A 106 7.04 7.71 14.04
N GLY A 107 6.90 8.87 13.40
CA GLY A 107 5.65 9.66 13.36
C GLY A 107 5.49 10.72 14.45
N LEU A 108 6.41 10.89 15.40
CA LEU A 108 6.39 12.01 16.36
C LEU A 108 7.23 13.21 15.90
N PHE A 109 8.04 13.05 14.85
CA PHE A 109 8.86 14.11 14.27
C PHE A 109 8.01 15.32 13.84
N GLU A 110 6.85 15.07 13.24
CA GLU A 110 5.88 16.06 12.78
C GLU A 110 5.36 16.95 13.92
N LEU A 111 5.36 16.45 15.16
CA LEU A 111 4.96 17.25 16.31
C LEU A 111 5.91 18.42 16.53
N VAL A 112 7.22 18.25 16.33
CA VAL A 112 8.19 19.35 16.52
C VAL A 112 7.92 20.50 15.55
N HIS A 113 7.32 20.22 14.39
CA HIS A 113 6.98 21.19 13.37
C HIS A 113 5.58 21.82 13.52
N LEU A 114 4.75 21.33 14.44
CA LEU A 114 3.47 21.98 14.71
C LEU A 114 3.69 23.37 15.32
N PRO A 115 2.90 24.39 14.92
CA PRO A 115 2.94 25.71 15.53
C PRO A 115 2.82 25.67 17.07
N PRO A 116 3.36 26.67 17.81
CA PRO A 116 3.34 26.70 19.27
C PRO A 116 1.97 26.50 19.93
N ASP A 117 0.91 26.98 19.28
CA ASP A 117 -0.47 26.90 19.77
C ASP A 117 -1.22 25.67 19.25
N MET A 118 -0.54 24.71 18.63
CA MET A 118 -1.10 23.45 18.17
C MET A 118 -0.64 22.31 19.07
N ILE A 119 -1.54 21.40 19.41
CA ILE A 119 -1.21 20.12 20.06
C ILE A 119 -1.84 18.97 19.29
N SER A 120 -1.38 17.74 19.53
CA SER A 120 -2.06 16.55 19.03
C SER A 120 -2.65 15.73 20.16
N LEU A 121 -3.85 15.20 19.96
CA LEU A 121 -4.46 14.22 20.87
C LEU A 121 -4.07 12.78 20.51
N THR A 122 -3.53 12.57 19.31
CA THR A 122 -3.18 11.25 18.76
C THR A 122 -1.85 11.27 18.02
N TYR A 123 -1.31 10.10 17.75
CA TYR A 123 -0.24 9.93 16.76
C TYR A 123 -0.48 8.66 15.92
N PRO A 124 -0.05 8.66 14.65
CA PRO A 124 -0.11 7.51 13.79
C PRO A 124 0.73 6.33 14.29
N ALA A 125 0.23 5.11 14.12
CA ALA A 125 0.91 3.87 14.45
C ALA A 125 0.58 2.79 13.41
N GLY A 126 1.50 2.57 12.48
CA GLY A 126 1.38 1.60 11.39
C GLY A 126 1.13 2.24 10.02
N GLU A 127 0.80 1.40 9.04
CA GLU A 127 0.60 1.78 7.63
C GLU A 127 -0.65 2.63 7.39
N TYR A 128 -0.59 3.45 6.34
CA TYR A 128 -1.68 4.33 5.94
C TYR A 128 -2.65 3.65 4.99
N THR A 129 -3.92 3.65 5.37
CA THR A 129 -5.04 3.16 4.55
C THR A 129 -6.07 4.27 4.39
N LEU A 130 -7.09 4.05 3.54
CA LEU A 130 -8.25 4.96 3.41
C LEU A 130 -8.91 5.26 4.77
N TYR A 131 -8.77 4.35 5.74
CA TYR A 131 -9.31 4.45 7.09
C TYR A 131 -8.21 4.58 8.16
N GLY A 132 -6.94 4.51 7.74
CA GLY A 132 -5.71 4.51 8.54
C GLY A 132 -5.23 5.91 8.92
N PRO A 133 -4.09 5.99 9.63
CA PRO A 133 -4.05 6.66 10.91
C PRO A 133 -4.28 8.16 10.88
N GLN A 134 -4.86 8.66 11.97
CA GLN A 134 -5.38 10.01 12.03
C GLN A 134 -4.67 10.86 13.09
N TRP A 135 -4.28 12.04 12.64
CA TRP A 135 -3.88 13.15 13.48
C TRP A 135 -5.11 13.92 13.95
N TRP A 136 -5.28 14.04 15.27
CA TRP A 136 -6.31 14.84 15.91
C TRP A 136 -5.66 16.08 16.50
N LEU A 137 -5.52 17.11 15.67
CA LEU A 137 -4.77 18.31 16.00
C LEU A 137 -5.70 19.37 16.60
N VAL A 138 -5.35 19.94 17.75
CA VAL A 138 -6.13 21.02 18.38
C VAL A 138 -5.42 22.35 18.16
N ASP A 139 -6.10 23.28 17.50
CA ASP A 139 -5.69 24.67 17.43
C ASP A 139 -6.16 25.42 18.67
N CYS A 140 -5.23 25.72 19.57
CA CYS A 140 -5.51 26.41 20.83
C CYS A 140 -5.85 27.89 20.65
N LYS A 141 -5.68 28.48 19.46
CA LYS A 141 -6.14 29.86 19.18
C LYS A 141 -7.62 29.88 18.83
N SER A 142 -8.04 28.96 17.96
CA SER A 142 -9.44 28.90 17.49
C SER A 142 -10.33 27.99 18.34
N GLY A 143 -9.74 27.08 19.12
CA GLY A 143 -10.43 26.04 19.87
C GLY A 143 -11.05 24.96 18.98
N ARG A 144 -10.54 24.79 17.75
CA ARG A 144 -11.04 23.81 16.78
C ARG A 144 -10.14 22.58 16.73
N ILE A 145 -10.72 21.45 16.35
CA ILE A 145 -10.02 20.19 16.13
C ILE A 145 -9.95 19.92 14.63
N VAL A 146 -8.75 19.65 14.12
CA VAL A 146 -8.50 19.24 12.75
C VAL A 146 -8.31 17.73 12.72
N LYS A 147 -9.04 17.07 11.82
CA LYS A 147 -8.94 15.64 11.55
C LYS A 147 -8.13 15.44 10.27
N TYR A 148 -6.92 14.91 10.37
CA TYR A 148 -6.02 14.72 9.22
C TYR A 148 -5.57 13.27 9.10
N ALA A 149 -5.74 12.67 7.92
CA ALA A 149 -5.49 11.24 7.66
C ALA A 149 -4.32 10.99 6.66
N GLY A 150 -3.37 11.93 6.55
CA GLY A 150 -2.25 11.82 5.60
C GLY A 150 -0.97 11.20 6.22
N PRO A 151 -0.13 10.55 5.38
CA PRO A 151 1.06 9.78 5.81
C PRO A 151 2.07 10.61 6.62
N PRO A 152 2.90 10.00 7.50
CA PRO A 152 3.96 10.67 8.22
C PRO A 152 5.08 10.87 7.19
N ARG A 153 5.45 12.12 6.93
CA ARG A 153 6.33 12.41 5.80
C ARG A 153 7.80 12.51 6.20
N GLY A 154 8.11 12.26 7.47
CA GLY A 154 9.48 12.28 7.99
C GLY A 154 10.12 13.67 7.92
N GLU A 155 11.43 13.73 8.18
CA GLU A 155 12.19 14.99 8.36
C GLU A 155 12.30 15.84 7.09
N ALA A 156 12.24 15.23 5.91
CA ALA A 156 12.41 15.92 4.63
C ALA A 156 11.19 16.74 4.17
N LEU A 157 10.02 16.58 4.79
CA LEU A 157 8.74 17.10 4.27
C LEU A 157 7.86 17.80 5.32
N GLY A 158 8.45 18.25 6.43
CA GLY A 158 7.71 18.96 7.50
C GLY A 158 6.96 20.21 7.04
N GLU A 159 7.47 20.95 6.04
CA GLU A 159 6.78 22.11 5.46
C GLU A 159 5.54 21.71 4.63
N GLU A 160 5.58 20.54 3.99
CA GLU A 160 4.43 19.99 3.26
C GLU A 160 3.35 19.49 4.22
N PHE A 161 3.75 18.84 5.33
CA PHE A 161 2.83 18.45 6.39
C PHE A 161 2.02 19.64 6.89
N GLU A 162 2.67 20.78 7.19
CA GLU A 162 1.97 21.99 7.62
C GLU A 162 0.99 22.51 6.57
N THR A 163 1.35 22.43 5.29
CA THR A 163 0.50 22.86 4.18
C THR A 163 -0.72 21.96 4.00
N GLU A 164 -0.57 20.65 4.20
CA GLU A 164 -1.62 19.66 3.97
C GLU A 164 -2.64 19.58 5.10
N TRP A 165 -2.22 19.51 6.37
CA TRP A 165 -3.21 19.43 7.46
C TRP A 165 -4.05 20.70 7.56
N LYS A 166 -3.53 21.86 7.14
CA LYS A 166 -4.30 23.12 7.06
C LYS A 166 -5.44 23.08 6.05
N LYS A 167 -5.38 22.19 5.05
CA LYS A 167 -6.47 21.97 4.07
C LYS A 167 -7.55 21.04 4.63
N ALA A 168 -7.23 20.27 5.67
CA ALA A 168 -8.13 19.29 6.24
C ALA A 168 -9.32 19.97 6.96
N PRO A 169 -10.47 19.29 7.04
CA PRO A 169 -11.64 19.84 7.71
C PRO A 169 -11.36 20.10 9.20
N SER A 170 -11.90 21.21 9.71
CA SER A 170 -11.82 21.58 11.12
C SER A 170 -13.21 21.64 11.76
N TYR A 171 -13.29 21.20 13.00
CA TYR A 171 -14.54 20.93 13.72
C TYR A 171 -14.57 21.69 15.04
N SER A 172 -15.77 21.93 15.57
CA SER A 172 -15.90 22.26 16.99
C SER A 172 -15.59 21.00 17.82
N PRO A 173 -15.12 21.10 19.07
CA PRO A 173 -14.86 19.93 19.91
C PRO A 173 -16.10 19.03 20.06
N GLY A 174 -17.28 19.63 20.24
CA GLY A 174 -18.54 18.89 20.35
C GLY A 174 -18.88 18.10 19.10
N ASP A 175 -18.80 18.72 17.92
CA ASP A 175 -19.10 18.05 16.64
C ASP A 175 -18.08 16.94 16.36
N PHE A 176 -16.79 17.22 16.60
CA PHE A 176 -15.71 16.25 16.40
C PHE A 176 -15.92 14.99 17.25
N PHE A 177 -16.07 15.15 18.57
CA PHE A 177 -16.23 14.01 19.46
C PHE A 177 -17.56 13.29 19.25
N ALA A 178 -18.63 13.99 18.86
CA ALA A 178 -19.88 13.35 18.46
C ALA A 178 -19.71 12.47 17.22
N GLU A 179 -18.99 12.96 16.19
CA GLU A 179 -18.68 12.20 14.98
C GLU A 179 -17.87 10.93 15.30
N VAL A 180 -16.70 11.07 15.94
CA VAL A 180 -15.84 9.90 16.23
C VAL A 180 -16.50 8.90 17.18
N THR A 181 -17.34 9.38 18.10
CA THR A 181 -18.12 8.51 18.98
C THR A 181 -19.22 7.77 18.22
N ALA A 182 -19.88 8.40 17.24
CA ALA A 182 -20.92 7.77 16.44
C ALA A 182 -20.39 6.66 15.52
N MET A 183 -19.12 6.76 15.10
CA MET A 183 -18.45 5.72 14.31
C MET A 183 -18.12 4.47 15.15
N LEU A 184 -17.95 4.59 16.47
CA LEU A 184 -17.67 3.46 17.36
C LEU A 184 -18.87 2.49 17.44
N GLY A 185 -18.64 1.24 17.06
CA GLY A 185 -19.67 0.20 17.05
C GLY A 185 -20.68 0.35 15.92
N LYS A 186 -20.31 1.10 14.88
CA LYS A 186 -21.00 1.20 13.60
C LYS A 186 -20.01 0.89 12.48
N ASP A 187 -19.02 1.77 12.31
CA ASP A 187 -18.02 1.72 11.25
C ASP A 187 -16.69 1.12 11.77
N TYR A 188 -16.43 1.24 13.07
CA TYR A 188 -15.24 0.67 13.71
C TYR A 188 -15.57 -0.11 14.98
N TYR A 189 -15.00 -1.31 15.11
CA TYR A 189 -15.19 -2.17 16.28
C TYR A 189 -13.84 -2.38 16.99
N PRO A 190 -13.69 -1.96 18.25
CA PRO A 190 -12.46 -2.19 19.00
C PRO A 190 -12.16 -3.68 19.13
N ILE A 191 -10.90 -4.06 18.93
CA ILE A 191 -10.41 -5.43 19.03
C ILE A 191 -9.46 -5.48 20.22
N PRO A 192 -9.78 -6.21 21.30
CA PRO A 192 -8.90 -6.30 22.45
C PRO A 192 -7.58 -6.98 22.05
N GLY A 193 -6.48 -6.50 22.62
CA GLY A 193 -5.20 -7.18 22.50
C GLY A 193 -5.23 -8.53 23.22
N LEU A 194 -4.62 -9.54 22.61
CA LEU A 194 -4.57 -10.92 23.13
C LEU A 194 -3.13 -11.45 23.10
N ASP A 195 -2.90 -12.63 23.67
CA ASP A 195 -1.59 -13.32 23.63
C ASP A 195 -1.10 -13.45 22.17
N GLY A 196 -0.19 -12.56 21.76
CA GLY A 196 0.40 -12.52 20.42
C GLY A 196 -0.40 -11.78 19.33
N ILE A 197 -1.50 -11.09 19.66
CA ILE A 197 -2.29 -10.29 18.70
C ILE A 197 -2.46 -8.88 19.24
N GLU A 198 -1.92 -7.89 18.51
CA GLU A 198 -2.02 -6.47 18.90
C GLU A 198 -3.46 -5.99 19.00
N PRO A 199 -3.78 -5.12 19.98
CA PRO A 199 -5.04 -4.40 19.97
C PRO A 199 -5.17 -3.67 18.64
N ASP A 200 -6.38 -3.57 18.10
CA ASP A 200 -6.63 -2.79 16.88
C ASP A 200 -8.10 -2.37 16.80
N PHE A 201 -8.48 -1.75 15.70
CA PHE A 201 -9.87 -1.53 15.33
C PHE A 201 -10.15 -2.29 14.05
N SER A 202 -11.30 -2.95 14.02
CA SER A 202 -11.88 -3.38 12.76
C SER A 202 -12.25 -2.15 11.95
N THR A 203 -11.86 -2.15 10.67
CA THR A 203 -12.13 -1.08 9.70
C THR A 203 -12.96 -1.60 8.53
N PRO A 204 -13.69 -0.73 7.81
CA PRO A 204 -14.53 -1.15 6.68
C PRO A 204 -13.75 -1.69 5.46
N ASP A 205 -12.45 -1.43 5.33
CA ASP A 205 -11.57 -2.02 4.31
C ASP A 205 -11.17 -3.47 4.63
N ARG A 206 -11.32 -3.94 5.87
CA ARG A 206 -11.02 -5.32 6.28
C ARG A 206 -12.31 -6.14 6.40
N ARG A 207 -13.11 -6.19 5.32
CA ARG A 207 -14.51 -6.66 5.34
C ARG A 207 -14.69 -8.09 5.87
N GLU A 208 -13.85 -9.04 5.45
CA GLU A 208 -13.89 -10.43 5.94
C GLU A 208 -13.83 -10.52 7.49
N ILE A 209 -12.92 -9.75 8.10
CA ILE A 209 -12.72 -9.73 9.55
C ILE A 209 -13.81 -8.90 10.23
N ALA A 210 -14.20 -7.79 9.61
CA ALA A 210 -15.16 -6.86 10.14
C ALA A 210 -16.53 -7.49 10.35
N SER A 211 -16.99 -8.32 9.40
CA SER A 211 -18.25 -9.06 9.51
C SER A 211 -18.26 -10.01 10.71
N SER A 212 -17.19 -10.80 10.89
CA SER A 212 -17.07 -11.74 12.00
C SER A 212 -16.95 -11.03 13.36
N ILE A 213 -16.18 -9.95 13.43
CA ILE A 213 -16.07 -9.12 14.64
C ILE A 213 -17.42 -8.48 14.97
N TYR A 214 -18.09 -7.90 13.98
CA TYR A 214 -19.43 -7.32 14.13
C TYR A 214 -20.42 -8.35 14.69
N GLN A 215 -20.50 -9.55 14.09
CA GLN A 215 -21.39 -10.62 14.56
C GLN A 215 -21.07 -11.00 15.99
N THR A 216 -19.79 -11.06 16.36
CA THR A 216 -19.37 -11.36 17.73
C THR A 216 -19.88 -10.30 18.72
N TYR A 217 -19.77 -9.01 18.38
CA TYR A 217 -20.32 -7.92 19.17
C TYR A 217 -21.85 -8.02 19.31
N MET A 218 -22.56 -8.26 18.20
CA MET A 218 -24.02 -8.35 18.19
C MET A 218 -24.53 -9.54 19.01
N LEU A 219 -23.91 -10.71 18.87
CA LEU A 219 -24.23 -11.91 19.65
C LEU A 219 -23.94 -11.74 21.15
N ALA A 220 -23.04 -10.83 21.51
CA ALA A 220 -22.82 -10.44 22.88
C ALA A 220 -23.82 -9.39 23.39
N GLY A 221 -24.75 -8.89 22.56
CA GLY A 221 -25.78 -7.93 22.96
C GLY A 221 -25.45 -6.46 22.62
N TRP A 222 -24.49 -6.22 21.73
CA TRP A 222 -24.24 -4.89 21.17
C TRP A 222 -25.42 -4.45 20.28
N GLN A 223 -25.70 -3.15 20.25
CA GLN A 223 -26.71 -2.55 19.41
C GLN A 223 -26.04 -1.67 18.36
N HIS A 224 -26.20 -2.04 17.09
CA HIS A 224 -25.62 -1.33 15.96
C HIS A 224 -25.87 0.19 16.03
N GLY A 225 -24.79 0.98 15.98
CA GLY A 225 -24.82 2.44 16.05
C GLY A 225 -25.27 3.06 17.38
N ARG A 226 -25.64 2.26 18.40
CA ARG A 226 -26.03 2.74 19.74
C ARG A 226 -25.02 2.34 20.82
N GLY A 227 -24.27 1.28 20.57
CA GLY A 227 -23.26 0.76 21.48
C GLY A 227 -23.78 -0.41 22.33
N PRO A 228 -23.28 -0.60 23.57
CA PRO A 228 -23.69 -1.73 24.40
C PRO A 228 -25.18 -1.64 24.77
N GLY A 229 -25.95 -2.67 24.46
CA GLY A 229 -27.34 -2.80 24.90
C GLY A 229 -27.47 -3.17 26.38
N PRO A 230 -28.69 -3.19 26.94
CA PRO A 230 -28.94 -3.53 28.34
C PRO A 230 -28.56 -4.98 28.71
N VAL A 231 -28.35 -5.83 27.70
CA VAL A 231 -27.96 -7.24 27.83
C VAL A 231 -26.54 -7.50 27.33
N PHE A 232 -25.74 -6.44 27.08
CA PHE A 232 -24.39 -6.60 26.56
C PHE A 232 -23.48 -7.30 27.57
N ASP A 233 -23.01 -8.51 27.22
CA ASP A 233 -22.04 -9.27 27.99
C ASP A 233 -20.63 -9.02 27.45
N ARG A 234 -19.96 -8.05 28.09
CA ARG A 234 -18.61 -7.62 27.74
C ARG A 234 -17.59 -8.77 27.82
N GLU A 235 -17.67 -9.61 28.84
CA GLU A 235 -16.67 -10.66 29.05
C GLU A 235 -16.88 -11.83 28.07
N LYS A 236 -18.14 -12.14 27.74
CA LYS A 236 -18.47 -13.05 26.64
C LYS A 236 -17.92 -12.53 25.31
N CYS A 237 -18.19 -11.26 24.97
CA CYS A 237 -17.68 -10.63 23.75
C CYS A 237 -16.15 -10.77 23.64
N ARG A 238 -15.45 -10.43 24.72
CA ARG A 238 -13.98 -10.52 24.78
C ARG A 238 -13.47 -11.96 24.55
N LYS A 239 -14.11 -12.96 25.15
CA LYS A 239 -13.75 -14.38 24.98
C LYS A 239 -14.02 -14.89 23.58
N ASP A 240 -15.15 -14.52 22.99
CA ASP A 240 -15.53 -14.95 21.65
C ASP A 240 -14.59 -14.33 20.59
N LEU A 241 -14.27 -13.04 20.73
CA LEU A 241 -13.25 -12.37 19.89
C LEU A 241 -11.89 -13.07 20.03
N ALA A 242 -11.51 -13.44 21.25
CA ALA A 242 -10.25 -14.14 21.50
C ALA A 242 -10.18 -15.51 20.84
N SER A 243 -11.27 -16.27 20.91
CA SER A 243 -11.37 -17.57 20.26
C SER A 243 -11.30 -17.43 18.75
N PHE A 244 -12.02 -16.46 18.17
CA PHE A 244 -12.05 -16.19 16.74
C PHE A 244 -10.65 -15.86 16.21
N LEU A 245 -9.96 -14.90 16.81
CA LEU A 245 -8.64 -14.47 16.35
C LEU A 245 -7.59 -15.58 16.49
N LYS A 246 -7.65 -16.38 17.56
CA LYS A 246 -6.74 -17.51 17.75
C LYS A 246 -6.97 -18.64 16.75
N ASP A 247 -8.23 -18.95 16.42
CA ASP A 247 -8.54 -19.95 15.38
C ASP A 247 -8.01 -19.49 14.02
N ARG A 248 -8.22 -18.20 13.68
CA ARG A 248 -7.68 -17.60 12.46
C ARG A 248 -6.16 -17.70 12.39
N GLN A 249 -5.44 -17.25 13.42
CA GLN A 249 -3.97 -17.34 13.47
C GLN A 249 -3.49 -18.80 13.32
N THR A 250 -4.25 -19.76 13.87
CA THR A 250 -3.95 -21.19 13.70
C THR A 250 -4.18 -21.66 12.26
N ARG A 251 -5.24 -21.20 11.59
CA ARG A 251 -5.51 -21.49 10.17
C ARG A 251 -4.45 -20.88 9.27
N GLU A 252 -4.11 -19.61 9.48
CA GLU A 252 -3.04 -18.91 8.76
C GLU A 252 -1.69 -19.62 8.97
N SER A 253 -1.34 -19.99 10.21
CA SER A 253 -0.11 -20.75 10.49
C SER A 253 -0.11 -22.13 9.83
N ARG A 254 -1.26 -22.82 9.75
CA ARG A 254 -1.37 -24.10 9.02
C ARG A 254 -1.23 -23.90 7.52
N LYS A 255 -1.83 -22.83 6.98
CA LYS A 255 -1.73 -22.44 5.57
C LYS A 255 -0.26 -22.15 5.23
N GLY A 256 0.40 -21.27 5.99
CA GLY A 256 1.82 -20.96 5.83
C GLY A 256 2.73 -22.19 5.99
N LYS A 257 2.45 -23.10 6.92
CA LYS A 257 3.21 -24.37 7.02
C LYS A 257 2.98 -25.30 5.83
N ALA A 258 1.76 -25.37 5.32
CA ALA A 258 1.44 -26.15 4.13
C ALA A 258 2.12 -25.56 2.90
N GLU A 259 2.09 -24.23 2.75
CA GLU A 259 2.78 -23.46 1.71
C GLU A 259 4.29 -23.65 1.80
N ALA A 260 4.90 -23.51 2.98
CA ALA A 260 6.32 -23.76 3.18
C ALA A 260 6.72 -25.22 2.88
N SER A 261 5.86 -26.19 3.20
CA SER A 261 6.09 -27.59 2.84
C SER A 261 6.01 -27.82 1.33
N ARG A 262 5.05 -27.17 0.64
CA ARG A 262 4.92 -27.20 -0.83
C ARG A 262 6.12 -26.51 -1.48
N HIS A 263 6.56 -25.38 -0.93
CA HIS A 263 7.75 -24.64 -1.35
C HIS A 263 9.02 -25.49 -1.26
N LYS A 264 9.21 -26.24 -0.17
CA LYS A 264 10.35 -27.17 -0.01
C LYS A 264 10.35 -28.33 -1.00
N SER A 265 9.19 -28.71 -1.52
CA SER A 265 9.05 -29.76 -2.54
C SER A 265 9.19 -29.27 -3.98
N ARG A 266 9.39 -27.95 -4.17
CA ARG A 266 9.47 -27.32 -5.48
C ARG A 266 10.76 -27.74 -6.21
N PRO A 267 10.73 -27.92 -7.54
CA PRO A 267 11.93 -28.24 -8.30
C PRO A 267 13.00 -27.17 -8.07
N PRO A 268 14.29 -27.55 -7.97
CA PRO A 268 15.35 -26.57 -7.91
C PRO A 268 15.28 -25.65 -9.16
N PRO A 269 15.66 -24.37 -9.02
CA PRO A 269 15.78 -23.49 -10.18
C PRO A 269 16.63 -24.18 -11.25
N ARG A 270 16.27 -24.00 -12.52
CA ARG A 270 17.17 -24.39 -13.61
C ARG A 270 18.54 -23.73 -13.38
N GLU A 271 19.61 -24.39 -13.80
CA GLU A 271 20.95 -23.79 -13.79
C GLU A 271 20.89 -22.43 -14.52
N ARG A 272 20.88 -21.34 -13.74
CA ARG A 272 20.93 -19.99 -14.27
C ARG A 272 22.23 -19.87 -15.07
N ARG A 273 22.15 -19.27 -16.26
CA ARG A 273 23.35 -19.00 -17.05
C ARG A 273 24.32 -18.16 -16.21
N ASP A 274 25.60 -18.54 -16.23
CA ASP A 274 26.64 -17.80 -15.54
C ASP A 274 26.61 -16.34 -16.02
N PRO A 275 26.42 -15.35 -15.13
CA PRO A 275 26.44 -13.92 -15.49
C PRO A 275 27.69 -13.51 -16.28
N ALA A 276 28.81 -14.23 -16.13
CA ALA A 276 30.04 -14.01 -16.90
C ALA A 276 29.93 -14.36 -18.39
N THR A 277 28.85 -15.04 -18.82
CA THR A 277 28.61 -15.41 -20.23
C THR A 277 27.89 -14.32 -21.03
N TYR A 278 27.41 -13.27 -20.38
CA TYR A 278 26.77 -12.13 -21.05
C TYR A 278 27.81 -11.09 -21.49
N PRO A 279 27.63 -10.47 -22.67
CA PRO A 279 28.49 -9.38 -23.10
C PRO A 279 28.42 -8.21 -22.10
N THR A 280 29.56 -7.60 -21.81
CA THR A 280 29.61 -6.41 -20.95
C THR A 280 29.12 -5.19 -21.72
N GLY A 281 28.06 -4.54 -21.24
CA GLY A 281 27.51 -3.30 -21.80
C GLY A 281 26.22 -3.50 -22.60
N TYR A 282 25.83 -2.47 -23.35
CA TYR A 282 24.59 -2.47 -24.14
C TYR A 282 24.66 -3.45 -25.33
N ASP A 283 23.69 -4.37 -25.36
CA ASP A 283 23.40 -5.27 -26.47
C ASP A 283 21.90 -5.21 -26.78
N ARG A 284 21.56 -4.56 -27.90
CA ARG A 284 20.18 -4.41 -28.37
C ARG A 284 19.51 -5.76 -28.61
N ASP A 285 20.20 -6.67 -29.28
CA ASP A 285 19.61 -7.93 -29.72
C ASP A 285 19.37 -8.85 -28.53
N ALA A 286 20.21 -8.77 -27.48
CA ALA A 286 19.97 -9.44 -26.21
C ALA A 286 18.70 -8.93 -25.51
N ILE A 287 18.48 -7.61 -25.47
CA ILE A 287 17.27 -6.99 -24.90
C ILE A 287 16.03 -7.40 -25.69
N VAL A 288 16.07 -7.24 -27.02
CA VAL A 288 14.96 -7.58 -27.92
C VAL A 288 14.61 -9.07 -27.81
N THR A 289 15.60 -9.95 -27.81
CA THR A 289 15.41 -11.40 -27.67
C THR A 289 14.86 -11.75 -26.29
N GLY A 290 15.36 -11.11 -25.22
CA GLY A 290 14.91 -11.34 -23.85
C GLY A 290 13.44 -10.97 -23.67
N LEU A 291 13.06 -9.75 -24.07
CA LEU A 291 11.68 -9.27 -23.97
C LEU A 291 10.72 -10.08 -24.85
N THR A 292 11.13 -10.42 -26.08
CA THR A 292 10.35 -11.28 -26.97
C THR A 292 10.04 -12.62 -26.34
N LYS A 293 11.06 -13.31 -25.80
CA LYS A 293 10.87 -14.60 -25.12
C LYS A 293 9.95 -14.49 -23.91
N TYR A 294 10.03 -13.38 -23.18
CA TYR A 294 9.19 -13.13 -22.02
C TYR A 294 7.71 -12.98 -22.42
N TYR A 295 7.38 -12.15 -23.41
CA TYR A 295 6.01 -12.01 -23.90
C TYR A 295 5.47 -13.30 -24.51
N GLU A 296 6.28 -14.01 -25.31
CA GLU A 296 5.90 -15.32 -25.84
C GLU A 296 5.63 -16.34 -24.74
N ARG A 297 6.37 -16.27 -23.63
CA ARG A 297 6.16 -17.15 -22.47
C ARG A 297 4.84 -16.85 -21.78
N LEU A 298 4.51 -15.59 -21.56
CA LEU A 298 3.20 -15.17 -21.02
C LEU A 298 2.05 -15.68 -21.90
N ALA A 299 2.14 -15.50 -23.23
CA ALA A 299 1.14 -16.02 -24.17
C ALA A 299 0.99 -17.56 -24.09
N GLN A 300 2.11 -18.27 -23.93
CA GLN A 300 2.14 -19.73 -23.79
C GLN A 300 1.49 -20.19 -22.48
N MET A 301 1.55 -19.40 -21.41
CA MET A 301 0.96 -19.69 -20.10
C MET A 301 -0.55 -19.42 -20.02
N ALA A 302 -1.25 -19.39 -21.14
CA ALA A 302 -2.69 -19.08 -21.15
C ALA A 302 -3.02 -17.71 -20.51
N PHE A 303 -2.11 -16.74 -20.58
CA PHE A 303 -2.40 -15.40 -20.04
C PHE A 303 -3.14 -14.55 -21.07
N PHE A 304 -2.56 -14.36 -22.25
CA PHE A 304 -3.17 -13.69 -23.41
C PHE A 304 -2.95 -14.49 -24.70
N PRO A 305 -3.71 -14.23 -25.80
CA PRO A 305 -3.47 -14.89 -27.08
C PRO A 305 -2.15 -14.41 -27.73
N SER A 306 -1.44 -15.31 -28.41
CA SER A 306 -0.18 -14.94 -29.08
C SER A 306 -0.34 -13.90 -30.19
N SER A 307 -1.56 -13.74 -30.73
CA SER A 307 -1.89 -12.70 -31.70
C SER A 307 -1.79 -11.28 -31.14
N LEU A 308 -1.79 -11.13 -29.81
CA LEU A 308 -1.60 -9.85 -29.14
C LEU A 308 -0.15 -9.34 -29.28
N ILE A 309 0.81 -10.24 -29.51
CA ILE A 309 2.22 -9.86 -29.68
C ILE A 309 2.45 -9.41 -31.12
N GLN A 310 2.80 -8.14 -31.28
CA GLN A 310 3.18 -7.56 -32.55
C GLN A 310 4.70 -7.50 -32.69
N TYR A 311 5.20 -8.02 -33.81
CA TYR A 311 6.61 -8.07 -34.14
C TYR A 311 6.96 -7.05 -35.22
N PRO A 312 8.16 -6.45 -35.18
CA PRO A 312 8.59 -5.53 -36.22
C PRO A 312 8.63 -6.22 -37.60
N PRO A 313 7.97 -5.65 -38.64
CA PRO A 313 7.98 -6.22 -39.98
C PRO A 313 9.38 -6.09 -40.59
N GLY A 314 10.02 -7.21 -40.93
CA GLY A 314 11.34 -7.19 -41.56
C GLY A 314 12.45 -6.70 -40.64
N GLU A 315 12.45 -7.18 -39.38
CA GLU A 315 13.44 -6.92 -38.32
C GLU A 315 13.36 -5.55 -37.64
N ARG A 316 12.70 -4.55 -38.23
CA ARG A 316 12.48 -3.23 -37.60
C ARG A 316 11.16 -2.57 -38.00
N TRP A 317 10.57 -1.78 -37.09
CA TRP A 317 9.45 -0.91 -37.39
C TRP A 317 9.83 0.19 -38.40
N GLY A 318 8.96 0.40 -39.39
CA GLY A 318 9.11 1.41 -40.43
C GLY A 318 8.83 2.83 -39.92
N ASP A 319 9.22 3.84 -40.69
CA ASP A 319 8.98 5.25 -40.32
C ASP A 319 7.49 5.64 -40.38
N ASP A 320 6.66 4.79 -40.99
CA ASP A 320 5.20 4.89 -41.17
C ASP A 320 4.40 4.07 -40.14
N THR A 321 5.07 3.44 -39.19
CA THR A 321 4.43 2.65 -38.11
C THR A 321 5.04 2.98 -36.76
N PHE A 322 6.33 3.34 -36.74
CA PHE A 322 7.00 3.83 -35.56
C PHE A 322 6.67 5.31 -35.29
N LEU A 323 6.79 5.72 -34.03
CA LEU A 323 6.59 7.11 -33.62
C LEU A 323 7.36 8.12 -34.49
N LEU A 324 6.65 9.16 -34.95
CA LEU A 324 7.20 10.22 -35.81
C LEU A 324 8.42 10.92 -35.18
N ALA A 325 9.37 11.32 -36.03
CA ALA A 325 10.64 11.91 -35.61
C ALA A 325 10.51 13.19 -34.77
N ASP A 326 9.46 13.98 -34.95
CA ASP A 326 9.23 15.17 -34.12
C ASP A 326 8.78 14.80 -32.71
N LYS A 327 8.05 13.69 -32.53
CA LYS A 327 7.60 13.21 -31.22
C LYS A 327 8.76 12.56 -30.45
N THR A 328 9.61 11.78 -31.11
CA THR A 328 10.82 11.22 -30.46
C THR A 328 11.76 12.33 -29.96
N ARG A 329 11.86 13.45 -30.72
CA ARG A 329 12.58 14.66 -30.28
C ARG A 329 11.93 15.32 -29.07
N LEU A 330 10.60 15.40 -29.02
CA LEU A 330 9.88 15.94 -27.86
C LEU A 330 10.12 15.10 -26.60
N LEU A 331 10.16 13.77 -26.74
CA LEU A 331 10.47 12.85 -25.64
C LEU A 331 11.95 12.87 -25.24
N GLY A 332 12.81 13.49 -26.04
CA GLY A 332 14.24 13.62 -25.76
C GLY A 332 15.05 12.33 -25.95
N PHE A 333 14.55 11.40 -26.76
CA PHE A 333 15.24 10.14 -27.04
C PHE A 333 16.47 10.34 -27.93
N ASN A 334 17.57 9.70 -27.57
CA ASN A 334 18.75 9.63 -28.44
C ASN A 334 18.59 8.54 -29.53
N GLU A 335 19.48 8.56 -30.52
CA GLU A 335 19.45 7.61 -31.66
C GLU A 335 19.52 6.14 -31.23
N ARG A 336 20.17 5.83 -30.11
CA ARG A 336 20.29 4.45 -29.61
C ARG A 336 18.97 3.95 -29.03
N VAL A 337 18.26 4.80 -28.27
CA VAL A 337 16.91 4.50 -27.78
C VAL A 337 15.96 4.33 -28.96
N ILE A 338 16.00 5.22 -29.96
CA ILE A 338 15.17 5.12 -31.16
C ILE A 338 15.44 3.80 -31.90
N ASP A 339 16.71 3.43 -32.06
CA ASP A 339 17.08 2.15 -32.68
C ASP A 339 16.55 0.96 -31.87
N LEU A 340 16.69 0.94 -30.53
CA LEU A 340 16.12 -0.12 -29.69
C LEU A 340 14.61 -0.25 -29.87
N LEU A 341 13.88 0.85 -29.71
CA LEU A 341 12.41 0.87 -29.77
C LEU A 341 11.86 0.39 -31.12
N ARG A 342 12.63 0.57 -32.21
CA ARG A 342 12.28 0.04 -33.54
C ARG A 342 12.41 -1.47 -33.67
N HIS A 343 13.09 -2.15 -32.74
CA HIS A 343 13.29 -3.60 -32.78
C HIS A 343 12.50 -4.34 -31.69
N LEU A 344 11.91 -3.63 -30.72
CA LEU A 344 11.14 -4.27 -29.65
C LEU A 344 9.82 -4.86 -30.18
N PRO A 345 9.37 -6.00 -29.62
CA PRO A 345 7.98 -6.42 -29.74
C PRO A 345 7.07 -5.49 -28.92
N TYR A 346 5.86 -5.25 -29.40
CA TYR A 346 4.83 -4.51 -28.66
C TYR A 346 3.59 -5.37 -28.47
N LEU A 347 2.84 -5.14 -27.39
CA LEU A 347 1.51 -5.71 -27.25
C LEU A 347 0.50 -4.80 -27.95
N ASP A 348 -0.45 -5.40 -28.65
CA ASP A 348 -1.59 -4.72 -29.26
C ASP A 348 -2.60 -4.28 -28.19
N VAL A 349 -3.46 -3.33 -28.55
CA VAL A 349 -4.62 -2.96 -27.75
C VAL A 349 -5.77 -3.85 -28.21
N ASP A 350 -6.31 -4.69 -27.34
CA ASP A 350 -7.44 -5.55 -27.70
C ASP A 350 -8.70 -4.69 -27.89
N GLU A 351 -9.02 -4.35 -29.15
CA GLU A 351 -10.19 -3.54 -29.53
C GLU A 351 -11.54 -4.12 -29.03
N THR A 352 -11.59 -5.40 -28.64
CA THR A 352 -12.82 -6.04 -28.18
C THR A 352 -13.15 -5.75 -26.72
N HIS A 353 -12.19 -5.21 -25.96
CA HIS A 353 -12.34 -4.86 -24.57
C HIS A 353 -11.60 -3.55 -24.32
N GLU A 354 -12.31 -2.42 -24.43
CA GLU A 354 -11.78 -1.05 -24.21
C GLU A 354 -11.01 -0.90 -22.87
N ASP A 355 -11.15 -1.86 -21.94
CA ASP A 355 -10.54 -1.90 -20.61
C ASP A 355 -9.53 -3.04 -20.36
N ASN A 356 -9.18 -3.90 -21.31
CA ASN A 356 -8.21 -5.00 -21.07
C ASN A 356 -6.75 -4.49 -21.08
N ARG A 357 -6.33 -3.96 -19.93
CA ARG A 357 -4.92 -3.70 -19.61
C ARG A 357 -4.23 -5.04 -19.29
N TRP A 358 -3.27 -5.45 -20.10
CA TRP A 358 -2.50 -6.69 -19.89
C TRP A 358 -1.21 -6.37 -19.13
N PRO A 359 -1.15 -6.53 -17.79
CA PRO A 359 0.09 -6.26 -17.09
C PRO A 359 1.17 -7.25 -17.51
N VAL A 360 2.38 -6.73 -17.68
CA VAL A 360 3.54 -7.54 -18.07
C VAL A 360 4.43 -7.88 -16.90
N ILE A 361 4.25 -7.26 -15.74
CA ILE A 361 4.79 -7.70 -14.45
C ILE A 361 3.96 -7.10 -13.33
N GLY A 362 3.58 -7.89 -12.31
CA GLY A 362 2.73 -7.40 -11.22
C GLY A 362 1.48 -6.72 -11.77
N ARG A 363 1.39 -5.40 -11.54
CA ARG A 363 0.32 -4.50 -12.04
C ARG A 363 0.78 -3.53 -13.13
N SER A 364 1.98 -3.68 -13.67
CA SER A 364 2.60 -2.75 -14.61
C SER A 364 2.19 -3.00 -16.06
N GLU A 365 1.74 -1.95 -16.74
CA GLU A 365 1.33 -2.01 -18.14
C GLU A 365 2.54 -1.85 -19.09
N PRO A 366 2.53 -2.49 -20.27
CA PRO A 366 3.58 -2.34 -21.26
C PRO A 366 3.49 -0.98 -21.96
N GLN A 367 4.64 -0.33 -22.17
CA GLN A 367 4.69 0.93 -22.89
C GLN A 367 4.81 0.69 -24.40
N ARG A 368 3.89 1.27 -25.17
CA ARG A 368 3.86 1.20 -26.64
C ARG A 368 4.39 2.49 -27.27
N TYR A 369 5.32 2.38 -28.22
CA TYR A 369 5.94 3.52 -28.94
C TYR A 369 5.68 3.48 -30.47
N LEU A 370 4.52 2.98 -30.86
CA LEU A 370 4.07 2.96 -32.25
C LEU A 370 3.12 4.14 -32.54
N GLU A 371 2.97 4.48 -33.81
CA GLU A 371 2.19 5.65 -34.27
C GLU A 371 0.70 5.53 -33.93
N ASP A 372 0.18 4.32 -33.77
CA ASP A 372 -1.19 4.05 -33.37
C ASP A 372 -1.47 4.25 -31.87
N ASN A 373 -0.47 4.59 -31.06
CA ASN A 373 -0.69 4.96 -29.66
C ASN A 373 -1.26 6.40 -29.58
N PRO A 374 -2.55 6.59 -29.21
CA PRO A 374 -3.18 7.91 -29.20
C PRO A 374 -2.54 8.87 -28.18
N GLU A 375 -2.01 8.36 -27.06
CA GLU A 375 -1.35 9.20 -26.05
C GLU A 375 -0.07 9.86 -26.59
N LEU A 376 0.69 9.13 -27.41
CA LEU A 376 1.92 9.63 -28.00
C LEU A 376 1.69 10.36 -29.32
N ASN A 377 0.70 9.96 -30.11
CA ASN A 377 0.48 10.54 -31.44
C ASN A 377 -0.44 11.77 -31.40
N GLU A 378 -1.63 11.62 -30.83
CA GLU A 378 -2.66 12.66 -30.83
C GLU A 378 -2.48 13.63 -29.65
N ASN A 379 -2.19 13.11 -28.46
CA ASN A 379 -2.20 13.90 -27.24
C ASN A 379 -0.87 14.59 -26.93
N LEU A 380 0.27 14.08 -27.41
CA LEU A 380 1.60 14.63 -27.09
C LEU A 380 1.89 15.92 -27.89
N THR A 381 1.92 17.05 -27.21
CA THR A 381 2.30 18.36 -27.76
C THR A 381 3.56 18.90 -27.08
N ALA A 382 4.21 19.92 -27.65
CA ALA A 382 5.43 20.49 -27.08
C ALA A 382 5.25 21.03 -25.65
N ASP A 383 4.07 21.55 -25.32
CA ASP A 383 3.69 22.03 -23.99
C ASP A 383 3.36 20.88 -23.00
N LYS A 384 3.04 19.69 -23.51
CA LYS A 384 2.79 18.48 -22.71
C LYS A 384 4.01 17.58 -22.57
N ALA A 385 5.07 17.81 -23.35
CA ALA A 385 6.32 17.06 -23.28
C ALA A 385 7.25 17.51 -22.12
N THR A 386 6.71 18.14 -21.07
CA THR A 386 7.50 18.45 -19.86
C THR A 386 7.56 17.23 -18.95
N PRO A 387 8.63 17.04 -18.15
CA PRO A 387 8.74 15.90 -17.24
C PRO A 387 7.54 15.73 -16.30
N GLU A 388 7.02 16.84 -15.76
CA GLU A 388 5.88 16.83 -14.85
C GLU A 388 4.60 16.33 -15.54
N ARG A 389 4.40 16.72 -16.80
CA ARG A 389 3.24 16.30 -17.60
C ARG A 389 3.36 14.85 -18.06
N LEU A 390 4.53 14.45 -18.54
CA LEU A 390 4.81 13.06 -18.89
C LEU A 390 4.61 12.11 -17.70
N CYS A 391 5.01 12.55 -16.51
CA CYS A 391 4.76 11.83 -15.27
C CYS A 391 3.27 11.79 -14.90
N ALA A 392 2.57 12.93 -14.93
CA ALA A 392 1.15 13.00 -14.61
C ALA A 392 0.25 12.19 -15.56
N HIS A 393 0.72 11.95 -16.79
CA HIS A 393 0.02 11.13 -17.79
C HIS A 393 0.48 9.66 -17.81
N GLY A 394 1.28 9.22 -16.83
CA GLY A 394 1.70 7.82 -16.73
C GLY A 394 2.61 7.34 -17.86
N LEU A 395 3.32 8.26 -18.55
CA LEU A 395 4.29 7.90 -19.60
C LEU A 395 5.72 7.76 -19.05
N PHE A 396 6.01 8.44 -17.94
CA PHE A 396 7.32 8.43 -17.29
C PHE A 396 7.17 8.29 -15.76
N PRO A 397 8.13 7.64 -15.08
CA PRO A 397 8.07 7.43 -13.64
C PRO A 397 8.32 8.69 -12.80
N PHE A 398 8.94 9.73 -13.38
CA PHE A 398 9.46 10.87 -12.63
C PHE A 398 9.04 12.20 -13.22
N ALA A 399 8.64 13.14 -12.35
CA ALA A 399 8.47 14.55 -12.68
C ALA A 399 9.81 15.30 -12.83
N LYS A 400 10.85 14.62 -13.34
CA LYS A 400 12.22 15.12 -13.55
C LYS A 400 12.72 14.64 -14.91
N LYS A 401 13.51 15.49 -15.58
CA LYS A 401 14.07 15.13 -16.88
C LYS A 401 15.07 13.98 -16.72
N MET A 402 14.72 12.82 -17.29
CA MET A 402 15.61 11.67 -17.35
C MET A 402 16.73 11.87 -18.39
N PRO A 403 17.90 11.22 -18.20
CA PRO A 403 18.92 11.12 -19.24
C PRO A 403 18.35 10.52 -20.54
N ASP A 404 18.84 11.01 -21.69
CA ASP A 404 18.33 10.66 -23.04
C ASP A 404 18.51 9.18 -23.45
N GLY A 405 19.31 8.44 -22.68
CA GLY A 405 19.56 7.00 -22.84
C GLY A 405 18.69 6.11 -21.95
N LEU A 406 17.86 6.68 -21.08
CA LEU A 406 16.91 5.96 -20.24
C LEU A 406 15.52 5.97 -20.86
N ILE A 407 14.89 4.80 -20.97
CA ILE A 407 13.58 4.64 -21.60
C ILE A 407 12.68 3.70 -20.77
N PRO A 408 11.51 4.16 -20.28
CA PRO A 408 10.52 3.26 -19.69
C PRO A 408 9.95 2.32 -20.77
N ILE A 409 9.84 1.03 -20.46
CA ILE A 409 9.23 0.01 -21.34
C ILE A 409 8.00 -0.66 -20.70
N ALA A 410 7.82 -0.48 -19.39
CA ALA A 410 6.62 -0.85 -18.66
C ALA A 410 6.48 0.07 -17.44
N GLY A 411 5.24 0.30 -17.02
CA GLY A 411 4.88 1.15 -15.89
C GLY A 411 3.60 1.93 -16.16
N GLY A 412 3.10 2.62 -15.14
CA GLY A 412 1.82 3.34 -15.21
C GLY A 412 0.63 2.39 -15.15
N GLY A 413 -0.09 2.39 -14.02
CA GLY A 413 -1.50 2.00 -13.99
C GLY A 413 -2.35 3.26 -14.14
N GLY A 414 -3.61 3.13 -14.58
CA GLY A 414 -4.54 4.26 -14.71
C GLY A 414 -4.69 5.10 -13.43
N GLU A 415 -5.35 6.26 -13.55
CA GLU A 415 -5.59 7.20 -12.45
C GLU A 415 -5.94 6.47 -11.14
N GLY A 416 -5.03 6.55 -10.15
CA GLY A 416 -5.25 5.98 -8.81
C GLY A 416 -4.49 4.70 -8.47
N SER A 417 -3.71 4.10 -9.40
CA SER A 417 -2.82 2.96 -9.06
C SER A 417 -1.40 3.44 -8.74
N ASP A 418 -1.13 3.70 -7.47
CA ASP A 418 0.22 3.95 -6.93
C ASP A 418 1.09 2.66 -6.84
N SER A 419 0.70 1.55 -7.50
CA SER A 419 1.18 0.18 -7.17
C SER A 419 1.90 -0.60 -8.28
N GLY A 420 2.25 0.03 -9.41
CA GLY A 420 2.94 -0.63 -10.53
C GLY A 420 4.45 -0.36 -10.55
N GLU A 421 5.27 -1.41 -10.72
CA GLU A 421 6.71 -1.30 -10.97
C GLU A 421 7.01 -0.66 -12.35
N TRP A 422 7.96 0.26 -12.40
CA TRP A 422 8.49 0.83 -13.63
C TRP A 422 9.75 0.10 -14.09
N TRP A 423 9.79 -0.29 -15.35
CA TRP A 423 10.97 -0.87 -15.97
C TRP A 423 11.61 0.10 -16.94
N ILE A 424 12.82 0.54 -16.62
CA ILE A 424 13.54 1.56 -17.36
C ILE A 424 14.82 0.95 -17.91
N ILE A 425 14.96 0.92 -19.25
CA ILE A 425 16.19 0.46 -19.88
C ILE A 425 17.20 1.61 -19.94
N ASP A 426 18.41 1.36 -19.45
CA ASP A 426 19.58 2.19 -19.71
C ASP A 426 20.35 1.64 -20.92
N THR A 427 20.21 2.33 -22.05
CA THR A 427 20.88 1.99 -23.31
C THR A 427 22.36 2.38 -23.34
N ASN A 428 22.87 3.11 -22.34
CA ASN A 428 24.31 3.36 -22.19
C ASN A 428 25.00 2.23 -21.44
N ALA A 429 24.35 1.69 -20.41
CA ALA A 429 24.91 0.63 -19.57
C ALA A 429 24.51 -0.79 -20.02
N GLY A 430 23.41 -0.96 -20.76
CA GLY A 430 22.85 -2.28 -21.07
C GLY A 430 22.13 -2.91 -19.88
N THR A 431 21.52 -2.07 -19.05
CA THR A 431 20.90 -2.47 -17.78
C THR A 431 19.44 -2.07 -17.74
N VAL A 432 18.68 -2.67 -16.83
CA VAL A 432 17.30 -2.32 -16.51
C VAL A 432 17.24 -1.85 -15.06
N ILE A 433 16.60 -0.72 -14.84
CA ILE A 433 16.23 -0.22 -13.52
C ILE A 433 14.78 -0.63 -13.29
N VAL A 434 14.53 -1.40 -12.23
CA VAL A 434 13.19 -1.75 -11.77
C VAL A 434 12.88 -0.82 -10.62
N TYR A 435 12.00 0.15 -10.84
CA TYR A 435 11.67 1.20 -9.88
C TYR A 435 10.25 1.03 -9.35
N ASP A 436 10.07 1.16 -8.05
CA ASP A 436 8.75 1.14 -7.39
C ASP A 436 8.61 2.39 -6.51
N ALA A 437 7.41 2.97 -6.48
CA ALA A 437 7.07 4.22 -5.80
C ALA A 437 7.04 4.03 -4.27
N GLY A 438 8.20 3.83 -3.67
CA GLY A 438 8.37 3.61 -2.23
C GLY A 438 9.76 3.13 -1.84
N ASN A 439 10.54 2.60 -2.79
CA ASN A 439 11.77 1.87 -2.49
C ASN A 439 13.04 2.62 -2.92
N LYS A 440 13.49 3.59 -2.11
CA LYS A 440 14.87 4.12 -2.23
C LYS A 440 15.84 3.11 -1.61
N GLN A 441 16.46 2.28 -2.46
CA GLN A 441 17.41 1.24 -2.02
C GLN A 441 18.85 1.76 -1.85
N VAL A 442 19.22 2.82 -2.56
CA VAL A 442 20.56 3.42 -2.51
C VAL A 442 20.55 4.64 -1.60
N GLN A 443 21.04 4.51 -0.36
CA GLN A 443 20.98 5.56 0.67
C GLN A 443 21.54 6.92 0.19
N ASP A 444 22.72 6.90 -0.46
CA ASP A 444 23.45 8.08 -0.90
C ASP A 444 23.00 8.63 -2.28
N ALA A 445 21.98 8.05 -2.90
CA ALA A 445 21.53 8.52 -4.21
C ALA A 445 20.92 9.93 -4.11
N PRO A 446 21.27 10.85 -5.03
CA PRO A 446 20.74 12.21 -5.04
C PRO A 446 19.22 12.25 -5.15
N SER A 447 18.56 13.15 -4.40
CA SER A 447 17.10 13.31 -4.44
C SER A 447 16.61 13.90 -5.77
N ASP A 448 17.46 14.63 -6.48
CA ASP A 448 17.16 15.21 -7.79
C ASP A 448 17.38 14.25 -8.97
N GLN A 449 17.88 13.03 -8.71
CA GLN A 449 18.14 11.99 -9.70
C GLN A 449 17.49 10.66 -9.29
N PRO A 450 16.16 10.57 -9.33
CA PRO A 450 15.42 9.44 -8.80
C PRO A 450 15.68 8.10 -9.51
N TRP A 451 16.14 8.13 -10.76
CA TRP A 451 16.59 6.94 -11.48
C TRP A 451 17.86 6.30 -10.89
N LEU A 452 18.53 6.92 -9.92
CA LEU A 452 19.67 6.36 -9.18
C LEU A 452 19.28 5.72 -7.84
N TRP A 453 18.00 5.78 -7.47
CA TRP A 453 17.54 5.27 -6.17
C TRP A 453 17.55 3.75 -6.07
N THR A 454 17.51 3.06 -7.21
CA THR A 454 17.55 1.60 -7.28
C THR A 454 18.76 1.14 -8.10
N PRO A 455 19.50 0.11 -7.65
CA PRO A 455 20.61 -0.42 -8.42
C PRO A 455 20.14 -0.99 -9.78
N PRO A 456 20.78 -0.62 -10.89
CA PRO A 456 20.48 -1.18 -12.20
C PRO A 456 20.94 -2.65 -12.28
N ARG A 457 20.18 -3.49 -12.99
CA ARG A 457 20.50 -4.91 -13.23
C ARG A 457 20.86 -5.14 -14.70
N PRO A 458 21.83 -6.01 -15.03
CA PRO A 458 22.11 -6.35 -16.44
C PRO A 458 20.86 -6.88 -17.17
N ALA A 459 20.55 -6.33 -18.33
CA ALA A 459 19.26 -6.58 -18.99
C ALA A 459 19.07 -8.04 -19.42
N GLY A 460 20.09 -8.64 -20.05
CA GLY A 460 20.04 -10.04 -20.50
C GLY A 460 19.75 -11.03 -19.36
N PRO A 461 20.57 -11.04 -18.27
CA PRO A 461 20.32 -11.86 -17.10
C PRO A 461 18.94 -11.64 -16.46
N LEU A 462 18.46 -10.40 -16.42
CA LEU A 462 17.14 -10.07 -15.88
C LEU A 462 16.02 -10.75 -16.68
N PHE A 463 16.02 -10.60 -18.01
CA PHE A 463 15.01 -11.23 -18.86
C PHE A 463 15.05 -12.76 -18.83
N ASP A 464 16.24 -13.35 -18.77
CA ASP A 464 16.36 -14.81 -18.60
C ASP A 464 15.82 -15.25 -17.23
N ALA A 465 16.07 -14.49 -16.15
CA ALA A 465 15.53 -14.77 -14.82
C ALA A 465 13.99 -14.64 -14.76
N LEU A 466 13.41 -13.69 -15.49
CA LEU A 466 11.96 -13.53 -15.62
C LEU A 466 11.32 -14.73 -16.33
N VAL A 467 11.91 -15.16 -17.44
CA VAL A 467 11.46 -16.36 -18.16
C VAL A 467 11.57 -17.60 -17.27
N ASP A 468 12.68 -17.75 -16.54
CA ASP A 468 12.87 -18.85 -15.59
C ASP A 468 11.83 -18.81 -14.45
N SER A 469 11.45 -17.61 -13.99
CA SER A 469 10.44 -17.41 -12.95
C SER A 469 9.04 -17.82 -13.43
N LEU A 470 8.70 -17.59 -14.70
CA LEU A 470 7.47 -18.12 -15.30
C LEU A 470 7.51 -19.65 -15.43
N TYR A 471 8.67 -20.22 -15.80
CA TYR A 471 8.86 -21.67 -15.87
C TYR A 471 8.71 -22.35 -14.51
N SER A 472 9.28 -21.77 -13.46
CA SER A 472 9.22 -22.30 -12.10
C SER A 472 7.87 -22.06 -11.43
N LEU A 473 7.04 -21.16 -11.98
CA LEU A 473 5.85 -20.56 -11.35
C LEU A 473 6.18 -19.65 -10.15
N ASP A 474 7.35 -19.00 -10.15
CA ASP A 474 7.65 -17.92 -9.21
C ASP A 474 6.75 -16.72 -9.51
N LEU A 475 6.59 -16.44 -10.81
CA LEU A 475 5.58 -15.56 -11.37
C LEU A 475 4.43 -16.39 -11.93
N VAL A 476 3.19 -16.02 -11.60
CA VAL A 476 1.97 -16.76 -11.90
C VAL A 476 0.99 -15.82 -12.62
N PRO A 477 0.94 -15.86 -13.97
CA PRO A 477 -0.01 -15.08 -14.74
C PRO A 477 -1.44 -15.59 -14.54
N LEU A 478 -2.39 -14.68 -14.42
CA LEU A 478 -3.79 -14.96 -14.09
C LEU A 478 -4.72 -14.17 -15.03
N PRO A 479 -5.54 -14.86 -15.85
CA PRO A 479 -6.48 -14.21 -16.77
C PRO A 479 -7.54 -13.43 -15.99
N ARG A 480 -8.30 -12.55 -16.65
CA ARG A 480 -9.42 -11.84 -16.02
C ARG A 480 -10.50 -12.82 -15.52
N PRO A 481 -11.13 -12.61 -14.35
CA PRO A 481 -12.31 -13.37 -13.94
C PRO A 481 -13.50 -13.12 -14.89
N ASP A 482 -14.41 -14.09 -14.99
CA ASP A 482 -15.66 -13.96 -15.73
C ASP A 482 -16.72 -13.28 -14.85
N THR A 483 -16.67 -11.94 -14.81
CA THR A 483 -17.56 -11.08 -14.00
C THR A 483 -18.12 -9.95 -14.86
N GLU A 484 -19.35 -9.50 -14.58
CA GLU A 484 -19.92 -8.31 -15.22
C GLU A 484 -19.22 -7.01 -14.78
N ASP A 485 -18.45 -7.05 -13.69
CA ASP A 485 -17.69 -5.92 -13.17
C ASP A 485 -16.43 -5.62 -14.04
N ALA A 486 -16.31 -4.35 -14.43
CA ALA A 486 -15.22 -3.81 -15.22
C ALA A 486 -13.94 -3.53 -14.40
N GLU A 487 -14.03 -3.56 -13.07
CA GLU A 487 -12.92 -3.21 -12.16
C GLU A 487 -11.87 -4.33 -12.00
N TYR A 488 -12.17 -5.57 -12.40
CA TYR A 488 -11.21 -6.68 -12.32
C TYR A 488 -10.41 -6.85 -13.61
N TYR A 489 -9.08 -6.86 -13.49
CA TYR A 489 -8.13 -6.97 -14.59
C TYR A 489 -7.29 -8.26 -14.52
N PRO A 490 -6.67 -8.71 -15.63
CA PRO A 490 -5.62 -9.74 -15.58
C PRO A 490 -4.48 -9.32 -14.66
N GLU A 491 -3.81 -10.27 -14.01
CA GLU A 491 -2.72 -10.00 -13.05
C GLU A 491 -1.58 -11.00 -13.18
N ILE A 492 -0.39 -10.66 -12.68
CA ILE A 492 0.72 -11.61 -12.50
C ILE A 492 1.10 -11.62 -11.03
N TRP A 493 0.82 -12.71 -10.34
CA TRP A 493 1.13 -12.88 -8.91
C TRP A 493 2.53 -13.43 -8.68
N GLY A 494 3.07 -13.18 -7.49
CA GLY A 494 4.38 -13.65 -7.04
C GLY A 494 5.55 -12.72 -7.36
N THR A 495 6.76 -13.16 -7.00
CA THR A 495 7.99 -12.35 -7.10
C THR A 495 9.16 -13.18 -7.64
N MET A 496 10.15 -12.51 -8.24
CA MET A 496 11.38 -13.16 -8.68
C MET A 496 12.25 -13.59 -7.49
N ARG A 497 12.80 -14.81 -7.51
CA ARG A 497 13.77 -15.24 -6.49
C ARG A 497 15.10 -14.47 -6.64
N GLU A 498 15.42 -13.62 -5.68
CA GLU A 498 16.75 -13.01 -5.51
C GLU A 498 17.40 -13.49 -4.21
N GLY A 499 18.60 -14.09 -4.28
CA GLY A 499 19.45 -14.32 -3.10
C GLY A 499 18.94 -15.27 -2.00
N GLU A 500 19.69 -15.30 -0.89
CA GLU A 500 19.33 -16.05 0.34
C GLU A 500 18.14 -15.35 1.01
N GLU A 501 16.98 -16.00 0.90
CA GLU A 501 15.80 -15.97 1.77
C GLU A 501 15.70 -14.77 2.74
N GLU A 502 14.83 -13.81 2.42
CA GLU A 502 14.04 -13.13 3.45
C GLU A 502 12.60 -13.66 3.37
N GLU A 503 12.17 -14.23 4.49
CA GLU A 503 10.82 -14.74 4.77
C GLU A 503 9.79 -13.60 4.84
N ASP A 504 8.54 -13.97 4.56
CA ASP A 504 7.30 -13.29 5.02
C ASP A 504 6.90 -11.93 4.41
N GLU A 505 6.94 -11.79 3.08
CA GLU A 505 5.95 -10.92 2.41
C GLU A 505 4.71 -11.76 2.08
N LEU A 506 3.56 -11.30 2.57
CA LEU A 506 2.22 -11.88 2.44
C LEU A 506 1.98 -12.43 1.02
N ALA A 507 2.25 -13.71 0.81
CA ALA A 507 1.91 -14.37 -0.45
C ALA A 507 0.41 -14.20 -0.69
N ASP A 508 0.02 -13.73 -1.88
CA ASP A 508 -1.39 -13.53 -2.25
C ASP A 508 -2.18 -14.78 -1.85
N PRO A 509 -3.21 -14.66 -0.98
CA PRO A 509 -3.93 -15.80 -0.46
C PRO A 509 -4.61 -16.53 -1.61
N GLY A 510 -3.95 -17.58 -2.14
CA GLY A 510 -4.43 -18.33 -3.31
C GLY A 510 -3.37 -18.58 -4.39
N ILE A 511 -2.17 -17.96 -4.32
CA ILE A 511 -1.13 -18.16 -5.33
C ILE A 511 -0.70 -19.63 -5.50
N GLU A 512 -0.71 -20.42 -4.42
CA GLU A 512 -0.42 -21.86 -4.54
C GLU A 512 -1.54 -22.65 -5.23
N ASP A 513 -2.79 -22.26 -5.05
CA ASP A 513 -3.90 -22.92 -5.74
C ASP A 513 -3.83 -22.64 -7.25
N ALA A 514 -3.51 -21.40 -7.63
CA ALA A 514 -3.20 -21.06 -9.02
C ALA A 514 -1.99 -21.85 -9.57
N ARG A 515 -0.92 -22.00 -8.79
CA ARG A 515 0.24 -22.82 -9.17
C ARG A 515 -0.14 -24.29 -9.39
N ASP A 516 -1.01 -24.83 -8.55
CA ASP A 516 -1.48 -26.20 -8.66
C ASP A 516 -2.32 -26.40 -9.93
N ILE A 517 -3.19 -25.45 -10.29
CA ILE A 517 -3.91 -25.45 -11.57
C ILE A 517 -2.91 -25.58 -12.73
N TYR A 518 -1.90 -24.71 -12.81
CA TYR A 518 -0.87 -24.81 -13.87
C TYR A 518 -0.21 -26.21 -13.94
N ARG A 519 0.15 -26.78 -12.79
CA ARG A 519 0.80 -28.10 -12.70
C ARG A 519 -0.13 -29.22 -13.15
N GLU A 520 -1.39 -29.21 -12.72
CA GLU A 520 -2.42 -30.19 -13.09
C GLU A 520 -2.70 -30.18 -14.60
N HIS A 521 -2.61 -29.00 -15.23
CA HIS A 521 -2.75 -28.84 -16.66
C HIS A 521 -1.46 -29.09 -17.47
N GLY A 522 -0.38 -29.50 -16.80
CA GLY A 522 0.84 -30.01 -17.45
C GLY A 522 1.96 -28.99 -17.64
N TRP A 523 1.88 -27.81 -17.02
CA TRP A 523 3.00 -26.86 -16.99
C TRP A 523 4.19 -27.44 -16.20
N PRO A 524 5.46 -27.23 -16.61
CA PRO A 524 5.93 -26.47 -17.77
C PRO A 524 6.14 -27.29 -19.06
N ASN A 525 5.62 -28.52 -19.14
CA ASN A 525 5.81 -29.36 -20.31
C ASN A 525 4.89 -28.92 -21.46
N LEU A 526 5.38 -28.02 -22.32
CA LEU A 526 4.63 -27.45 -23.45
C LEU A 526 3.97 -28.50 -24.36
N ALA A 527 4.59 -29.69 -24.53
CA ALA A 527 4.02 -30.74 -25.37
C ALA A 527 2.76 -31.39 -24.77
N GLY A 528 2.62 -31.35 -23.45
CA GLY A 528 1.47 -31.87 -22.71
C GLY A 528 0.62 -30.80 -22.04
N PHE A 529 0.97 -29.52 -22.18
CA PHE A 529 0.27 -28.42 -21.53
C PHE A 529 -1.08 -28.16 -22.19
N ARG A 530 -2.16 -28.36 -21.43
CA ARG A 530 -3.54 -28.17 -21.90
C ARG A 530 -3.94 -26.72 -21.70
N ARG A 531 -3.40 -25.83 -22.56
CA ARG A 531 -3.50 -24.36 -22.43
C ARG A 531 -4.94 -23.86 -22.23
N GLN A 532 -5.90 -24.32 -23.04
CA GLN A 532 -7.28 -23.84 -22.93
C GLN A 532 -7.95 -24.31 -21.65
N GLU A 533 -7.79 -25.58 -21.27
CA GLU A 533 -8.34 -26.10 -20.01
C GLU A 533 -7.74 -25.37 -18.80
N CYS A 534 -6.45 -25.02 -18.86
CA CYS A 534 -5.79 -24.21 -17.84
C CYS A 534 -6.36 -22.79 -17.76
N TYR A 535 -6.62 -22.15 -18.91
CA TYR A 535 -7.28 -20.84 -18.97
C TYR A 535 -8.63 -20.89 -18.26
N ASP A 536 -9.49 -21.83 -18.67
CA ASP A 536 -10.85 -21.95 -18.16
C ASP A 536 -10.84 -22.21 -16.64
N ALA A 537 -9.92 -23.05 -16.15
CA ALA A 537 -9.77 -23.32 -14.72
C ALA A 537 -9.26 -22.12 -13.92
N LEU A 538 -8.34 -21.32 -14.48
CA LEU A 538 -7.85 -20.10 -13.84
C LEU A 538 -8.92 -19.00 -13.81
N VAL A 539 -9.72 -18.87 -14.88
CA VAL A 539 -10.88 -17.96 -14.90
C VAL A 539 -11.88 -18.37 -13.84
N GLU A 540 -12.27 -19.66 -13.77
CA GLU A 540 -13.19 -20.16 -12.73
C GLU A 540 -12.64 -19.94 -11.32
N PHE A 541 -11.35 -20.20 -11.11
CA PHE A 541 -10.67 -19.96 -9.84
C PHE A 541 -10.76 -18.48 -9.43
N ARG A 542 -10.47 -17.55 -10.35
CA ARG A 542 -10.57 -16.12 -10.05
C ARG A 542 -12.01 -15.65 -9.87
N THR A 543 -12.95 -16.12 -10.68
CA THR A 543 -14.37 -15.79 -10.52
C THR A 543 -14.86 -16.20 -9.14
N LYS A 544 -14.47 -17.39 -8.66
CA LYS A 544 -14.81 -17.83 -7.30
C LYS A 544 -14.21 -16.96 -6.21
N LEU A 545 -12.95 -16.54 -6.35
CA LEU A 545 -12.35 -15.60 -5.41
C LEU A 545 -13.14 -14.30 -5.35
N VAL A 546 -13.55 -13.78 -6.51
CA VAL A 546 -14.40 -12.57 -6.58
C VAL A 546 -15.80 -12.80 -6.01
N GLU A 547 -16.45 -13.92 -6.33
CA GLU A 547 -17.78 -14.26 -5.81
C GLU A 547 -17.76 -14.50 -4.29
N GLU A 548 -16.69 -15.11 -3.76
CA GLU A 548 -16.48 -15.24 -2.32
C GLU A 548 -16.28 -13.87 -1.67
N ASP A 549 -15.56 -12.95 -2.33
CA ASP A 549 -15.44 -11.56 -1.90
C ASP A 549 -16.81 -10.80 -1.96
N GLU A 550 -17.68 -11.10 -2.93
CA GLU A 550 -18.99 -10.44 -3.15
C GLU A 550 -20.15 -11.03 -2.30
N GLU A 551 -20.25 -12.36 -2.14
CA GLU A 551 -21.27 -13.01 -1.31
C GLU A 551 -21.06 -12.72 0.19
N GLU A 552 -19.82 -12.48 0.61
CA GLU A 552 -19.52 -11.97 1.94
C GLU A 552 -19.94 -10.49 2.13
N ASP A 553 -20.15 -9.74 1.04
CA ASP A 553 -20.60 -8.34 1.03
C ASP A 553 -22.14 -8.20 1.16
N TYR A 554 -22.90 -9.22 0.74
CA TYR A 554 -24.36 -9.30 0.86
C TYR A 554 -24.84 -10.59 1.55
N GLY A 555 -24.78 -10.63 2.88
CA GLY A 555 -25.35 -11.75 3.67
C GLY A 555 -26.83 -12.05 3.34
N PRO A 556 -27.31 -13.29 3.58
CA PRO A 556 -28.63 -13.75 3.13
C PRO A 556 -29.77 -12.88 3.69
N ALA A 557 -30.65 -12.45 2.80
CA ALA A 557 -31.79 -11.56 3.04
C ALA A 557 -32.82 -12.09 4.06
#